data_AF-A0A354WYQ1-F1
#
_entry.id   AF-A0A354WYQ1-F1
#
_cell.length_a   1.000
_cell.length_b   1.000
_cell.length_c   1.000
_cell.angle_alpha   90.00
_cell.angle_beta   90.00
_cell.angle_gamma   90.00
#
_symmetry.space_group_name_H-M   'P 1'
#
loop_
_entity.id
_entity.type
_entity.pdbx_description
1 polymer ?
#
loop_
_entity_poly.entity_id
_entity_poly.type
_entity_poly.pdbx_seq_one_letter_code
_entity_poly.pdbx_strand_id
1 'polypeptide(L)'
;MGTYYAIYAEVRVGNQWYNLNPLFQRADGNIDVCPVISGRNWLREAYEELEEVSYTCGRPENMSKEVRSAFPHEDDEPYDPYLHIDTYKDFYSRSMFLVNYGKSVKGRVKKNKPTRYCGYASKVSIAAFEIDEYDTIGYWLTPEEYEKLPDKEKQEYSYYEWDEYEDWYRVYNLIVDRVDTMLGYFCRWAEYAIKDANPDETCPTADYVRLLVYRC
;
A
#
# COMPACT_ATOMS: atom_id res chain seq x y z
N MET A 1 9.35 -18.24 -11.41
CA MET A 1 9.60 -17.22 -10.36
C MET A 1 8.42 -16.29 -10.38
N GLY A 2 7.81 -16.00 -9.22
CA GLY A 2 6.66 -15.09 -9.14
C GLY A 2 7.13 -13.66 -8.94
N THR A 3 6.45 -12.70 -9.55
CA THR A 3 6.69 -11.26 -9.36
C THR A 3 6.48 -10.88 -7.91
N TYR A 4 7.40 -10.09 -7.36
CA TYR A 4 7.33 -9.57 -6.01
C TYR A 4 7.16 -8.05 -6.03
N TYR A 5 6.35 -7.56 -5.10
CA TYR A 5 6.02 -6.16 -4.96
C TYR A 5 6.40 -5.67 -3.57
N ALA A 6 6.92 -4.45 -3.48
CA ALA A 6 7.22 -3.78 -2.22
C ALA A 6 6.80 -2.30 -2.32
N ILE A 7 6.21 -1.78 -1.25
CA ILE A 7 5.81 -0.38 -1.15
C ILE A 7 6.51 0.24 0.04
N TYR A 8 7.32 1.27 -0.21
CA TYR A 8 7.96 2.08 0.81
C TYR A 8 7.24 3.42 0.95
N ALA A 9 7.30 4.04 2.12
CA ALA A 9 6.72 5.36 2.37
C ALA A 9 7.77 6.35 2.87
N GLU A 10 7.69 7.57 2.38
CA GLU A 10 8.53 8.68 2.82
C GLU A 10 7.68 9.94 2.98
N VAL A 11 8.08 10.81 3.90
CA VAL A 11 7.39 12.06 4.17
C VAL A 11 8.31 13.26 3.95
N ARG A 12 7.76 14.32 3.37
CA ARG A 12 8.51 15.55 3.11
C ARG A 12 8.33 16.56 4.23
N VAL A 13 9.43 17.08 4.75
CA VAL A 13 9.50 18.24 5.65
C VAL A 13 10.47 19.24 5.03
N GLY A 14 9.99 20.45 4.73
CA GLY A 14 10.71 21.41 3.90
C GLY A 14 11.13 20.80 2.55
N ASN A 15 12.43 20.80 2.27
CA ASN A 15 13.01 20.28 1.03
C ASN A 15 13.57 18.84 1.15
N GLN A 16 13.39 18.18 2.29
CA GLN A 16 13.97 16.87 2.56
C GLN A 16 12.90 15.79 2.74
N TRP A 17 13.19 14.60 2.23
CA TRP A 17 12.39 13.40 2.44
C TRP A 17 12.96 12.57 3.59
N TYR A 18 12.07 12.10 4.45
CA TYR A 18 12.37 11.29 5.61
C TYR A 18 11.69 9.94 5.50
N ASN A 19 12.37 8.92 5.99
CA ASN A 19 11.86 7.56 6.03
C ASN A 19 10.66 7.45 6.99
N LEU A 20 9.56 6.86 6.53
CA LEU A 20 8.46 6.43 7.42
C LEU A 20 8.53 4.94 7.73
N ASN A 21 9.31 4.16 6.99
CA ASN A 21 9.30 2.71 7.06
C ASN A 21 9.96 2.18 8.35
N PRO A 22 9.51 1.03 8.90
CA PRO A 22 10.15 0.46 10.08
C PRO A 22 11.61 0.09 9.82
N LEU A 23 12.45 0.31 10.83
CA LEU A 23 13.86 -0.05 10.81
C LEU A 23 14.09 -1.24 11.74
N PHE A 24 14.75 -2.28 11.25
CA PHE A 24 15.08 -3.48 12.02
C PHE A 24 16.59 -3.64 12.12
N GLN A 25 17.08 -3.76 13.35
CA GLN A 25 18.47 -4.09 13.59
C GLN A 25 18.66 -5.61 13.49
N ARG A 26 19.55 -6.02 12.60
CA ARG A 26 20.03 -7.41 12.48
C ARG A 26 20.96 -7.77 13.64
N ALA A 27 21.16 -9.07 13.83
CA ALA A 27 22.07 -9.59 14.87
C ALA A 27 23.54 -9.16 14.67
N ASP A 28 23.94 -8.83 13.45
CA ASP A 28 25.27 -8.30 13.11
C ASP A 28 25.39 -6.77 13.32
N GLY A 29 24.33 -6.12 13.79
CA GLY A 29 24.27 -4.69 14.05
C GLY A 29 23.83 -3.83 12.86
N ASN A 30 23.69 -4.41 11.67
CA ASN A 30 23.22 -3.69 10.48
C ASN A 30 21.73 -3.32 10.60
N ILE A 31 21.33 -2.21 10.00
CA ILE A 31 19.94 -1.75 9.99
C ILE A 31 19.35 -2.02 8.61
N ASP A 32 18.25 -2.75 8.58
CA ASP A 32 17.40 -2.92 7.40
C ASP A 32 16.20 -1.99 7.47
N VAL A 33 15.79 -1.50 6.31
CA VAL A 33 14.48 -0.88 6.12
C VAL A 33 13.48 -1.95 5.66
N CYS A 34 12.32 -2.02 6.32
CA CYS A 34 11.25 -2.92 5.94
C CYS A 34 10.16 -2.15 5.20
N PRO A 35 9.72 -2.54 4.00
CA PRO A 35 8.66 -1.84 3.30
C PRO A 35 7.36 -1.78 4.14
N VAL A 36 6.56 -0.74 3.91
CA VAL A 36 5.21 -0.62 4.49
C VAL A 36 4.41 -1.89 4.24
N ILE A 37 4.50 -2.44 3.03
CA ILE A 37 3.83 -3.68 2.63
C ILE A 37 4.64 -4.33 1.51
N SER A 38 4.66 -5.65 1.49
CA SER A 38 5.37 -6.42 0.46
C SER A 38 4.78 -7.81 0.30
N GLY A 39 4.88 -8.38 -0.89
CA GLY A 39 4.15 -9.60 -1.24
C GLY A 39 4.31 -10.00 -2.70
N ARG A 40 3.54 -11.00 -3.12
CA ARG A 40 3.47 -11.47 -4.52
C ARG A 40 2.08 -11.20 -5.07
N ASN A 41 1.38 -12.22 -5.55
CA ASN A 41 0.12 -12.11 -6.30
C ASN A 41 -0.96 -11.26 -5.60
N TRP A 42 -1.13 -11.38 -4.29
CA TRP A 42 -2.13 -10.60 -3.53
C TRP A 42 -1.93 -9.07 -3.56
N LEU A 43 -0.77 -8.58 -4.01
CA LEU A 43 -0.51 -7.14 -4.21
C LEU A 43 -0.67 -6.68 -5.66
N ARG A 44 -0.94 -7.59 -6.59
CA ARG A 44 -0.93 -7.29 -8.02
C ARG A 44 -1.99 -6.26 -8.39
N GLU A 45 -3.25 -6.46 -8.01
CA GLU A 45 -4.31 -5.49 -8.35
C GLU A 45 -4.03 -4.11 -7.74
N ALA A 46 -3.54 -4.09 -6.48
CA ALA A 46 -3.16 -2.84 -5.84
C ALA A 46 -1.99 -2.15 -6.54
N TYR A 47 -1.01 -2.89 -7.05
CA TYR A 47 0.07 -2.36 -7.86
C TYR A 47 -0.48 -1.72 -9.14
N GLU A 48 -1.36 -2.42 -9.87
CA GLU A 48 -1.95 -1.94 -11.12
C GLU A 48 -2.75 -0.64 -10.87
N GLU A 49 -3.57 -0.60 -9.82
CA GLU A 49 -4.31 0.60 -9.39
C GLU A 49 -3.40 1.78 -9.00
N LEU A 50 -2.25 1.50 -8.37
CA LEU A 50 -1.27 2.51 -7.99
C LEU A 50 -0.48 3.03 -9.20
N GLU A 51 -0.21 2.18 -10.19
CA GLU A 51 0.52 2.52 -11.41
C GLU A 51 -0.26 3.55 -12.25
N GLU A 52 -1.59 3.39 -12.35
CA GLU A 52 -2.49 4.33 -13.06
C GLU A 52 -2.47 5.76 -12.49
N VAL A 53 -2.19 5.90 -11.20
CA VAL A 53 -2.19 7.19 -10.48
C VAL A 53 -0.78 7.66 -10.12
N SER A 54 0.25 7.03 -10.69
CA SER A 54 1.64 7.42 -10.53
C SER A 54 1.90 8.79 -11.15
N TYR A 55 2.75 9.60 -10.51
CA TYR A 55 3.12 10.93 -11.01
C TYR A 55 4.53 10.95 -11.62
N THR A 56 5.33 9.93 -11.37
CA THR A 56 6.64 9.73 -12.00
C THR A 56 7.06 8.27 -11.87
N CYS A 57 7.86 7.81 -12.81
CA CYS A 57 8.54 6.51 -12.76
C CYS A 57 10.03 6.69 -12.49
N GLY A 58 10.69 5.63 -12.06
CA GLY A 58 12.10 5.62 -11.73
C GLY A 58 12.41 5.93 -10.28
N ARG A 59 13.69 5.73 -9.95
CA ARG A 59 14.25 5.98 -8.64
C ARG A 59 14.43 7.48 -8.40
N PRO A 60 13.85 8.07 -7.35
CA PRO A 60 14.05 9.49 -7.07
C PRO A 60 15.47 9.75 -6.55
N GLU A 61 16.05 10.88 -6.96
CA GLU A 61 17.38 11.32 -6.51
C GLU A 61 17.39 11.71 -5.02
N ASN A 62 16.25 12.15 -4.49
CA ASN A 62 16.11 12.67 -3.13
C ASN A 62 15.44 11.67 -2.18
N MET A 63 15.75 10.38 -2.30
CA MET A 63 15.33 9.39 -1.29
C MET A 63 15.95 9.68 0.07
N SER A 64 15.22 9.34 1.12
CA SER A 64 15.81 9.19 2.45
C SER A 64 16.93 8.15 2.42
N LYS A 65 17.89 8.32 3.31
CA LYS A 65 19.08 7.45 3.38
C LYS A 65 18.70 5.99 3.60
N GLU A 66 17.71 5.75 4.45
CA GLU A 66 17.26 4.43 4.84
C GLU A 66 16.60 3.72 3.64
N VAL A 67 15.68 4.39 2.93
CA VAL A 67 15.05 3.81 1.73
C VAL A 67 16.08 3.61 0.63
N ARG A 68 17.03 4.54 0.44
CA ARG A 68 18.12 4.38 -0.53
C ARG A 68 18.93 3.11 -0.28
N SER A 69 19.15 2.71 0.98
CA SER A 69 19.90 1.47 1.28
C SER A 69 19.20 0.19 0.84
N ALA A 70 17.89 0.19 0.59
CA ALA A 70 17.19 -0.95 -0.01
C ALA A 70 17.49 -1.13 -1.51
N PHE A 71 18.10 -0.13 -2.15
CA PHE A 71 18.38 -0.08 -3.59
C PHE A 71 19.87 0.25 -3.81
N PRO A 72 20.78 -0.71 -3.54
CA PRO A 72 22.21 -0.43 -3.42
C PRO A 72 22.92 -0.13 -4.74
N HIS A 73 22.34 -0.50 -5.88
CA HIS A 73 22.96 -0.31 -7.20
C HIS A 73 22.88 1.13 -7.66
N GLU A 74 23.98 1.71 -8.10
CA GLU A 74 24.01 3.05 -8.70
C GLU A 74 23.34 3.06 -10.08
N ASP A 75 22.82 4.22 -10.49
CA ASP A 75 21.98 4.35 -11.70
C ASP A 75 22.74 4.01 -12.98
N ASP A 76 24.05 4.27 -13.01
CA ASP A 76 24.96 4.04 -14.13
C ASP A 76 25.57 2.62 -14.15
N GLU A 77 25.34 1.81 -13.10
CA GLU A 77 25.77 0.42 -13.11
C GLU A 77 25.05 -0.38 -14.21
N PRO A 78 25.76 -1.29 -14.91
CA PRO A 78 25.14 -2.17 -15.90
C PRO A 78 24.18 -3.16 -15.20
N TYR A 79 23.00 -3.35 -15.78
CA TYR A 79 22.00 -4.28 -15.23
C TYR A 79 22.13 -5.68 -15.82
N ASP A 80 21.59 -5.89 -17.03
CA ASP A 80 21.61 -7.19 -17.71
C ASP A 80 21.49 -7.00 -19.23
N PRO A 81 22.57 -7.27 -20.01
CA PRO A 81 22.54 -7.15 -21.46
C PRO A 81 21.56 -8.12 -22.15
N TYR A 82 21.17 -9.23 -21.49
CA TYR A 82 20.22 -10.20 -22.06
C TYR A 82 18.77 -9.71 -22.03
N LEU A 83 18.46 -8.73 -21.18
CA LEU A 83 17.12 -8.15 -21.05
C LEU A 83 16.96 -6.84 -21.84
N HIS A 84 17.98 -6.42 -22.61
CA HIS A 84 18.03 -5.12 -23.29
C HIS A 84 17.75 -3.95 -22.31
N ILE A 85 18.31 -4.06 -21.11
CA ILE A 85 18.31 -3.03 -20.07
C ILE A 85 19.77 -2.70 -19.81
N ASP A 86 20.20 -1.54 -20.30
CA ASP A 86 21.61 -1.18 -20.28
C ASP A 86 22.06 -0.81 -18.88
N THR A 87 21.21 -0.12 -18.11
CA THR A 87 21.57 0.44 -16.79
C THR A 87 20.52 0.17 -15.71
N TYR A 88 20.93 0.24 -14.44
CA TYR A 88 19.98 0.21 -13.31
C TYR A 88 18.99 1.38 -13.35
N LYS A 89 19.36 2.53 -13.92
CA LYS A 89 18.42 3.63 -14.20
C LYS A 89 17.27 3.17 -15.09
N ASP A 90 17.56 2.46 -16.18
CA ASP A 90 16.55 1.93 -17.08
C ASP A 90 15.71 0.85 -16.39
N PHE A 91 16.33 0.00 -15.57
CA PHE A 91 15.61 -0.97 -14.75
C PHE A 91 14.60 -0.28 -13.82
N TYR A 92 15.06 0.65 -12.98
CA TYR A 92 14.21 1.37 -12.02
C TYR A 92 13.12 2.17 -12.72
N SER A 93 13.37 2.71 -13.93
CA SER A 93 12.33 3.39 -14.71
C SER A 93 11.14 2.50 -15.07
N ARG A 94 11.34 1.17 -15.12
CA ARG A 94 10.31 0.16 -15.46
C ARG A 94 9.80 -0.63 -14.25
N SER A 95 10.51 -0.58 -13.13
CA SER A 95 10.24 -1.38 -11.93
C SER A 95 9.82 -0.54 -10.73
N MET A 96 9.98 0.78 -10.77
CA MET A 96 9.66 1.68 -9.67
C MET A 96 8.83 2.88 -10.14
N PHE A 97 7.85 3.29 -9.35
CA PHE A 97 7.13 4.54 -9.54
C PHE A 97 6.70 5.16 -8.22
N LEU A 98 6.32 6.45 -8.28
CA LEU A 98 5.92 7.23 -7.12
C LEU A 98 4.46 7.61 -7.16
N VAL A 99 3.81 7.52 -6.00
CA VAL A 99 2.39 7.86 -5.79
C VAL A 99 2.26 8.83 -4.62
N ASN A 100 1.34 9.79 -4.73
CA ASN A 100 0.98 10.64 -3.59
C ASN A 100 0.03 9.88 -2.66
N TYR A 101 0.44 9.62 -1.42
CA TYR A 101 -0.34 8.81 -0.48
C TYR A 101 -1.68 9.47 -0.11
N GLY A 102 -1.66 10.74 0.28
CA GLY A 102 -2.85 11.47 0.72
C GLY A 102 -3.94 11.51 -0.37
N LYS A 103 -3.55 11.92 -1.58
CA LYS A 103 -4.44 12.07 -2.72
C LYS A 103 -4.91 10.74 -3.30
N SER A 104 -3.98 9.82 -3.55
CA SER A 104 -4.26 8.63 -4.38
C SER A 104 -4.62 7.39 -3.58
N VAL A 105 -4.30 7.33 -2.29
CA VAL A 105 -4.60 6.16 -1.43
C VAL A 105 -5.55 6.54 -0.32
N LYS A 106 -5.14 7.44 0.59
CA LYS A 106 -5.93 7.81 1.76
C LYS A 106 -7.28 8.40 1.38
N GLY A 107 -7.34 9.25 0.35
CA GLY A 107 -8.59 9.82 -0.16
C GLY A 107 -9.57 8.80 -0.76
N ARG A 108 -9.11 7.61 -1.16
CA ARG A 108 -9.95 6.52 -1.70
C ARG A 108 -10.47 5.59 -0.61
N VAL A 109 -9.81 5.52 0.55
CA VAL A 109 -10.23 4.72 1.70
C VAL A 109 -11.29 5.48 2.51
N LYS A 110 -12.38 4.80 2.86
CA LYS A 110 -13.48 5.38 3.64
C LYS A 110 -13.39 4.87 5.06
N LYS A 111 -13.27 5.77 6.04
CA LYS A 111 -13.06 5.45 7.46
C LYS A 111 -14.03 4.42 8.06
N ASN A 112 -15.27 4.37 7.57
CA ASN A 112 -16.32 3.46 8.07
C ASN A 112 -16.69 2.38 7.04
N LYS A 113 -15.81 2.09 6.09
CA LYS A 113 -16.00 1.03 5.10
C LYS A 113 -14.69 0.25 5.02
N PRO A 114 -14.45 -0.72 5.93
CA PRO A 114 -13.20 -1.45 5.98
C PRO A 114 -13.04 -2.40 4.80
N THR A 115 -14.15 -2.87 4.21
CA THR A 115 -14.16 -3.81 3.09
C THR A 115 -14.76 -3.20 1.82
N ARG A 116 -14.40 -3.72 0.65
CA ARG A 116 -14.95 -3.25 -0.62
C ARG A 116 -16.41 -3.66 -0.80
N TYR A 117 -16.71 -4.91 -0.46
CA TYR A 117 -18.02 -5.52 -0.65
C TYR A 117 -18.79 -5.60 0.66
N CYS A 118 -20.10 -5.36 0.56
CA CYS A 118 -21.03 -5.51 1.67
C CYS A 118 -22.44 -5.80 1.11
N GLY A 119 -23.20 -6.64 1.80
CA GLY A 119 -24.57 -6.97 1.40
C GLY A 119 -25.12 -8.17 2.14
N TYR A 120 -26.34 -8.59 1.78
CA TYR A 120 -26.94 -9.80 2.29
C TYR A 120 -26.55 -10.99 1.42
N ALA A 121 -25.68 -11.85 1.92
CA ALA A 121 -25.25 -13.06 1.24
C ALA A 121 -25.87 -14.30 1.90
N SER A 122 -26.01 -15.39 1.14
CA SER A 122 -26.45 -16.67 1.69
C SER A 122 -25.49 -17.13 2.78
N LYS A 123 -26.02 -17.60 3.91
CA LYS A 123 -25.22 -18.15 5.02
C LYS A 123 -24.32 -19.30 4.57
N VAL A 124 -24.75 -20.07 3.57
CA VAL A 124 -23.95 -21.16 2.98
C VAL A 124 -22.76 -20.59 2.20
N SER A 125 -22.98 -19.54 1.39
CA SER A 125 -21.91 -18.89 0.64
C SER A 125 -20.90 -18.21 1.56
N ILE A 126 -21.37 -17.57 2.63
CA ILE A 126 -20.51 -16.98 3.66
C ILE A 126 -19.65 -18.07 4.29
N ALA A 127 -20.26 -19.17 4.75
CA ALA A 127 -19.53 -20.27 5.38
C ALA A 127 -18.49 -20.90 4.44
N ALA A 128 -18.84 -21.14 3.18
CA ALA A 128 -17.91 -21.68 2.18
C ALA A 128 -16.75 -20.71 1.88
N PHE A 129 -17.02 -19.41 1.85
CA PHE A 129 -15.99 -18.39 1.68
C PHE A 129 -15.04 -18.32 2.89
N GLU A 130 -15.56 -18.37 4.12
CA GLU A 130 -14.76 -18.30 5.35
C GLU A 130 -13.83 -19.50 5.55
N ILE A 131 -14.13 -20.64 4.94
CA ILE A 131 -13.31 -21.86 4.98
C ILE A 131 -12.46 -22.09 3.72
N ASP A 132 -12.35 -21.08 2.86
CA ASP A 132 -11.60 -21.11 1.60
C ASP A 132 -12.08 -22.20 0.61
N GLU A 133 -13.35 -22.62 0.69
CA GLU A 133 -13.97 -23.46 -0.34
C GLU A 133 -14.37 -22.64 -1.59
N TYR A 134 -14.71 -21.36 -1.39
CA TYR A 134 -14.98 -20.39 -2.45
C TYR A 134 -14.03 -19.19 -2.39
N ASP A 135 -13.47 -18.81 -3.53
CA ASP A 135 -12.61 -17.62 -3.65
C ASP A 135 -13.39 -16.30 -3.62
N THR A 136 -14.71 -16.36 -3.88
CA THR A 136 -15.59 -15.17 -3.92
C THR A 136 -17.03 -15.51 -3.52
N ILE A 137 -17.72 -14.51 -2.98
CA ILE A 137 -19.18 -14.53 -2.82
C ILE A 137 -19.79 -13.92 -4.09
N GLY A 138 -20.11 -14.77 -5.07
CA GLY A 138 -20.57 -14.32 -6.39
C GLY A 138 -21.99 -13.74 -6.46
N TYR A 139 -22.80 -13.91 -5.41
CA TYR A 139 -24.16 -13.39 -5.35
C TYR A 139 -24.51 -12.87 -3.95
N TRP A 140 -24.96 -11.61 -3.89
CA TRP A 140 -25.46 -10.97 -2.68
C TRP A 140 -26.56 -9.98 -3.05
N LEU A 141 -27.36 -9.61 -2.06
CA LEU A 141 -28.48 -8.69 -2.20
C LEU A 141 -28.16 -7.33 -1.57
N THR A 142 -28.67 -6.28 -2.19
CA THR A 142 -28.80 -4.97 -1.55
C THR A 142 -29.85 -5.01 -0.42
N PRO A 143 -29.84 -4.05 0.52
CA PRO A 143 -30.88 -3.95 1.54
C PRO A 143 -32.29 -3.90 0.94
N GLU A 144 -32.49 -3.17 -0.16
CA GLU A 144 -33.79 -3.04 -0.83
C GLU A 144 -34.26 -4.34 -1.48
N GLU A 145 -33.34 -5.17 -1.97
CA GLU A 145 -33.64 -6.49 -2.53
C GLU A 145 -33.94 -7.50 -1.43
N TYR A 146 -33.15 -7.49 -0.36
CA TYR A 146 -33.38 -8.33 0.82
C TYR A 146 -34.76 -8.08 1.43
N GLU A 147 -35.17 -6.81 1.55
CA GLU A 147 -36.45 -6.47 2.16
C GLU A 147 -37.68 -6.98 1.39
N LYS A 148 -37.54 -7.18 0.07
CA LYS A 148 -38.60 -7.72 -0.80
C LYS A 148 -38.76 -9.24 -0.68
N LEU A 149 -37.82 -9.93 -0.03
CA LEU A 149 -37.90 -11.37 0.15
C LEU A 149 -38.98 -11.77 1.17
N PRO A 150 -39.62 -12.94 0.99
CA PRO A 150 -40.44 -13.55 2.03
C PRO A 150 -39.64 -13.82 3.32
N ASP A 151 -40.28 -13.71 4.48
CA ASP A 151 -39.63 -13.91 5.79
C ASP A 151 -38.89 -15.24 5.92
N LYS A 152 -39.39 -16.30 5.28
CA LYS A 152 -38.75 -17.62 5.27
C LYS A 152 -37.43 -17.60 4.50
N GLU A 153 -37.37 -16.89 3.38
CA GLU A 153 -36.15 -16.77 2.56
C GLU A 153 -35.13 -15.84 3.22
N LYS A 154 -35.59 -14.78 3.89
CA LYS A 154 -34.73 -13.88 4.67
C LYS A 154 -33.87 -14.61 5.71
N GLN A 155 -34.34 -15.73 6.24
CA GLN A 155 -33.60 -16.53 7.24
C GLN A 155 -32.34 -17.21 6.67
N GLU A 156 -32.27 -17.41 5.36
CA GLU A 156 -31.12 -18.04 4.70
C GLU A 156 -29.97 -17.05 4.42
N TYR A 157 -30.23 -15.75 4.54
CA TYR A 157 -29.26 -14.71 4.28
C TYR A 157 -28.79 -14.02 5.57
N SER A 158 -27.59 -13.46 5.52
CA SER A 158 -27.05 -12.59 6.57
C SER A 158 -26.33 -11.42 5.94
N TYR A 159 -26.39 -10.26 6.59
CA TYR A 159 -25.50 -9.16 6.24
C TYR A 159 -24.05 -9.59 6.48
N TYR A 160 -23.18 -9.30 5.52
CA TYR A 160 -21.77 -9.66 5.54
C TYR A 160 -20.93 -8.58 4.83
N GLU A 161 -19.73 -8.36 5.34
CA GLU A 161 -18.73 -7.43 4.82
C GLU A 161 -17.48 -8.23 4.51
N TRP A 162 -16.95 -8.16 3.28
CA TRP A 162 -15.80 -8.95 2.87
C TRP A 162 -14.95 -8.26 1.80
N ASP A 163 -13.69 -8.68 1.75
CA ASP A 163 -12.75 -8.39 0.68
C ASP A 163 -12.36 -9.70 0.00
N GLU A 164 -12.16 -9.67 -1.31
CA GLU A 164 -11.59 -10.82 -2.03
C GLU A 164 -10.08 -10.94 -1.76
N TYR A 165 -9.51 -12.11 -2.05
CA TYR A 165 -8.11 -12.40 -1.70
C TYR A 165 -7.09 -11.42 -2.32
N GLU A 166 -7.32 -10.96 -3.55
CA GLU A 166 -6.45 -10.02 -4.27
C GLU A 166 -6.98 -8.57 -4.27
N ASP A 167 -8.01 -8.27 -3.47
CA ASP A 167 -8.73 -7.01 -3.56
C ASP A 167 -7.84 -5.81 -3.20
N TRP A 168 -7.63 -4.93 -4.18
CA TRP A 168 -6.83 -3.72 -4.01
C TRP A 168 -7.32 -2.84 -2.85
N TYR A 169 -8.62 -2.85 -2.54
CA TYR A 169 -9.17 -2.00 -1.49
C TYR A 169 -8.70 -2.42 -0.09
N ARG A 170 -8.58 -3.74 0.14
CA ARG A 170 -8.00 -4.29 1.37
C ARG A 170 -6.55 -3.86 1.53
N VAL A 171 -5.78 -3.92 0.45
CA VAL A 171 -4.39 -3.46 0.43
C VAL A 171 -4.31 -1.97 0.75
N TYR A 172 -5.20 -1.16 0.20
CA TYR A 172 -5.26 0.28 0.48
C TYR A 172 -5.57 0.56 1.95
N ASN A 173 -6.50 -0.18 2.57
CA ASN A 173 -6.76 -0.08 4.01
C ASN A 173 -5.50 -0.41 4.84
N LEU A 174 -4.76 -1.47 4.47
CA LEU A 174 -3.50 -1.83 5.12
C LEU A 174 -2.41 -0.76 4.97
N ILE A 175 -2.29 -0.17 3.77
CA ILE A 175 -1.36 0.94 3.54
C ILE A 175 -1.75 2.12 4.42
N VAL A 176 -3.04 2.48 4.47
CA VAL A 176 -3.51 3.62 5.27
C VAL A 176 -3.24 3.41 6.75
N ASP A 177 -3.59 2.25 7.29
CA ASP A 177 -3.36 1.91 8.70
C ASP A 177 -1.87 2.04 9.08
N ARG A 178 -0.98 1.44 8.27
CA ARG A 178 0.46 1.47 8.53
C ARG A 178 1.06 2.85 8.36
N VAL A 179 0.76 3.54 7.25
CA VAL A 179 1.32 4.86 6.94
C VAL A 179 0.83 5.92 7.93
N ASP A 180 -0.46 5.95 8.27
CA ASP A 180 -0.98 6.89 9.27
C ASP A 180 -0.36 6.65 10.64
N THR A 181 -0.19 5.38 11.03
CA THR A 181 0.49 5.03 12.28
C THR A 181 1.93 5.54 12.30
N MET A 182 2.69 5.27 11.24
CA MET A 182 4.10 5.70 11.14
C MET A 182 4.24 7.21 11.04
N LEU A 183 3.35 7.89 10.31
CA LEU A 183 3.30 9.34 10.22
C LEU A 183 3.01 9.98 11.59
N GLY A 184 2.11 9.37 12.38
CA GLY A 184 1.82 9.82 13.74
C GLY A 184 3.04 9.76 14.66
N TYR A 185 3.82 8.68 14.59
CA TYR A 185 5.09 8.58 15.32
C TYR A 185 6.14 9.56 14.79
N PHE A 186 6.23 9.71 13.47
CA PHE A 186 7.15 10.65 12.83
C PHE A 186 6.88 12.07 13.28
N CYS A 187 5.63 12.55 13.29
CA CYS A 187 5.30 13.90 13.75
C CYS A 187 5.83 14.17 15.17
N ARG A 188 5.61 13.23 16.11
CA ARG A 188 6.11 13.37 17.49
C ARG A 188 7.63 13.42 17.55
N TRP A 189 8.31 12.64 16.70
CA TRP A 189 9.77 12.66 16.61
C TRP A 189 10.29 13.97 16.01
N ALA A 190 9.66 14.41 14.92
CA ALA A 190 10.07 15.58 14.15
C ALA A 190 10.00 16.88 14.99
N GLU A 191 9.00 17.02 15.85
CA GLU A 191 8.83 18.16 16.77
C GLU A 191 10.09 18.50 17.59
N TYR A 192 10.88 17.50 17.99
CA TYR A 192 12.11 17.72 18.77
C TYR A 192 13.40 17.48 17.98
N ALA A 193 13.33 16.72 16.88
CA ALA A 193 14.51 16.32 16.10
C ALA A 193 14.82 17.28 14.94
N ILE A 194 13.81 17.90 14.33
CA ILE A 194 13.97 18.78 13.17
C ILE A 194 13.83 20.24 13.65
N LYS A 195 14.96 20.89 13.91
CA LYS A 195 14.99 22.24 14.51
C LYS A 195 14.92 23.38 13.50
N ASP A 196 15.26 23.11 12.24
CA ASP A 196 15.41 24.13 11.19
C ASP A 196 14.20 24.18 10.24
N ALA A 197 13.17 23.38 10.48
CA ALA A 197 11.94 23.41 9.71
C ALA A 197 10.93 24.40 10.32
N ASN A 198 10.05 24.94 9.49
CA ASN A 198 8.90 25.70 9.96
C ASN A 198 8.07 24.82 10.93
N PRO A 199 7.66 25.32 12.10
CA PRO A 199 6.77 24.59 13.02
C PRO A 199 5.51 24.03 12.34
N ASP A 200 5.00 24.69 11.31
CA ASP A 200 3.84 24.23 10.54
C ASP A 200 4.18 23.07 9.58
N GLU A 201 5.47 22.85 9.29
CA GLU A 201 5.97 21.79 8.41
C GLU A 201 6.51 20.58 9.19
N THR A 202 6.71 20.69 10.50
CA THR A 202 7.30 19.61 11.32
C THR A 202 6.34 18.44 11.54
N CYS A 203 5.03 18.67 11.49
CA CYS A 203 4.03 17.60 11.40
C CYS A 203 3.26 17.66 10.07
N PRO A 204 3.85 17.12 9.00
CA PRO A 204 3.26 17.12 7.66
C PRO A 204 1.99 16.26 7.58
N THR A 205 1.05 16.67 6.73
CA THR A 205 -0.17 15.89 6.44
C THR A 205 0.12 14.75 5.47
N ALA A 206 -0.87 13.87 5.29
CA ALA A 206 -0.80 12.74 4.35
C ALA A 206 -0.46 13.15 2.90
N ASP A 207 -0.75 14.38 2.50
CA ASP A 207 -0.45 14.89 1.16
C ASP A 207 1.05 15.10 0.90
N TYR A 208 1.84 15.18 1.96
CA TYR A 208 3.30 15.28 1.91
C TYR A 208 3.99 13.91 1.99
N VAL A 209 3.21 12.83 2.00
CA VAL A 209 3.73 11.47 1.97
C VAL A 209 3.73 10.96 0.53
N ARG A 210 4.86 10.38 0.11
CA ARG A 210 4.96 9.61 -1.13
C ARG A 210 5.09 8.14 -0.83
N LEU A 211 4.49 7.31 -1.68
CA LEU A 211 4.77 5.89 -1.75
C LEU A 211 5.76 5.66 -2.89
N LEU A 212 6.78 4.85 -2.64
CA LEU A 212 7.65 4.27 -3.66
C LEU A 212 7.18 2.83 -3.87
N VAL A 213 6.58 2.57 -5.03
CA VAL A 213 6.06 1.26 -5.39
C VAL A 213 7.10 0.58 -6.28
N TYR A 214 7.51 -0.62 -5.90
CA TYR A 214 8.60 -1.36 -6.54
C TYR A 214 8.17 -2.78 -6.90
N ARG A 215 8.50 -3.21 -8.12
CA ARG A 215 8.24 -4.55 -8.67
C ARG A 215 9.56 -5.22 -9.04
N CYS A 216 9.83 -6.41 -8.51
CA CYS A 216 11.02 -7.21 -8.83
C CYS A 216 10.70 -8.65 -9.23
#